data_AF-A0A7X9DB26-F1
#
_entry.id   AF-A0A7X9DB26-F1
#
_cell.length_a   1.000
_cell.length_b   1.000
_cell.length_c   1.000
_cell.angle_alpha   90.00
_cell.angle_beta   90.00
_cell.angle_gamma   90.00
#
_symmetry.space_group_name_H-M   'P 1'
#
loop_
_entity.id
_entity.type
_entity.pdbx_description
1 polymer ?
#
loop_
_entity_poly.entity_id
_entity_poly.type
_entity_poly.pdbx_seq_one_letter_code
_entity_poly.pdbx_strand_id
1 'polypeptide(L)'
;PYHDLDKWSAFKEYNKRDVETELEIQMKLSKFPVPEQIWNEYHLDQEINDRGVLLDLDFIKNAIEIDDYSRTKLIDEMKALTNLDNPNSVQQLKGWLSYNGLETESLGKKIVSELLETAKERYRNCIKF
;
A
#
# COMPACT_ATOMS: atom_id res chain seq x y z
N PRO A 1 9.59 -19.57 26.95
CA PRO A 1 10.88 -19.29 27.63
C PRO A 1 11.80 -20.52 27.81
N TYR A 2 11.25 -21.74 27.99
CA TYR A 2 12.07 -22.95 28.21
C TYR A 2 12.83 -23.46 26.98
N HIS A 3 12.47 -23.00 25.78
CA HIS A 3 13.05 -23.47 24.53
C HIS A 3 14.34 -22.72 24.12
N ASP A 4 14.64 -21.58 24.76
CA ASP A 4 15.85 -20.78 24.47
C ASP A 4 16.16 -19.85 25.66
N LEU A 5 16.93 -20.38 26.61
CA LEU A 5 17.28 -19.68 27.86
C LEU A 5 18.23 -18.49 27.62
N ASP A 6 19.03 -18.56 26.55
CA ASP A 6 19.98 -17.51 26.19
C ASP A 6 19.24 -16.30 25.61
N LYS A 7 18.28 -16.50 24.68
CA LYS A 7 17.41 -15.42 24.22
C LYS A 7 16.59 -14.79 25.34
N TRP A 8 16.09 -15.60 26.28
CA TRP A 8 15.37 -15.07 27.43
C TRP A 8 16.26 -14.23 28.35
N SER A 9 17.52 -14.64 28.53
CA SER A 9 18.50 -13.88 29.29
C SER A 9 18.84 -12.55 28.61
N ALA A 10 19.11 -12.58 27.31
CA ALA A 10 19.35 -11.38 26.50
C ALA A 10 18.13 -10.43 26.50
N PHE A 11 16.90 -10.94 26.40
CA PHE A 11 15.69 -10.13 26.50
C PHE A 11 15.59 -9.40 27.84
N LYS A 12 15.88 -10.07 28.96
CA LYS A 12 15.88 -9.43 30.29
C LYS A 12 16.96 -8.36 30.41
N GLU A 13 18.17 -8.64 29.93
CA GLU A 13 19.27 -7.66 29.94
C GLU A 13 18.91 -6.43 29.11
N TYR A 14 18.31 -6.62 27.94
CA TYR A 14 17.83 -5.55 27.07
C TYR A 14 16.78 -4.68 27.79
N ASN A 15 15.71 -5.28 28.32
CA ASN A 15 14.67 -4.50 29.02
C ASN A 15 15.22 -3.76 30.26
N LYS A 16 16.17 -4.37 30.99
CA LYS A 16 16.84 -3.69 32.10
C LYS A 16 17.59 -2.45 31.61
N ARG A 17 18.33 -2.58 30.51
CA ARG A 17 19.11 -1.48 29.93
C ARG A 17 18.22 -0.36 29.41
N ASP A 18 17.06 -0.68 28.83
CA ASP A 18 16.08 0.30 28.38
C ASP A 18 15.57 1.13 29.57
N VAL A 19 15.17 0.48 30.67
CA VAL A 19 14.75 1.20 31.89
C VAL A 19 15.85 2.09 32.46
N GLU A 20 17.10 1.60 32.53
CA GLU A 20 18.25 2.42 32.96
C GLU A 20 18.40 3.66 32.07
N THR A 21 18.30 3.49 30.76
CA THR A 21 18.45 4.56 29.78
C THR A 21 17.31 5.58 29.87
N GLU A 22 16.07 5.12 30.01
CA GLU A 22 14.89 5.98 30.17
C GLU A 22 14.96 6.80 31.45
N LEU A 23 15.40 6.21 32.57
CA LEU A 23 15.61 6.93 33.83
C LEU A 23 16.66 8.04 33.68
N GLU A 24 17.79 7.77 33.01
CA GLU A 24 18.81 8.79 32.74
C GLU A 24 18.28 9.93 31.86
N ILE A 25 17.48 9.60 30.83
CA ILE A 25 16.81 10.58 29.97
C ILE A 25 15.84 11.42 30.80
N GLN A 26 14.99 10.78 31.61
CA GLN A 26 14.01 11.45 32.47
C GLN A 26 14.69 12.39 33.47
N MET A 27 15.81 11.99 34.07
CA MET A 27 16.58 12.86 34.95
C MET A 27 17.06 14.12 34.24
N LYS A 28 17.55 14.00 32.99
CA LYS A 28 17.98 15.16 32.19
C LYS A 28 16.80 16.05 31.80
N LEU A 29 15.68 15.46 31.40
CA LEU A 29 14.47 16.18 30.97
C LEU A 29 13.65 16.77 32.11
N SER A 30 13.83 16.31 33.36
CA SER A 30 13.12 16.83 34.53
C SER A 30 13.23 18.36 34.73
N LYS A 31 14.29 18.98 34.17
CA LYS A 31 14.51 20.43 34.17
C LYS A 31 13.60 21.19 33.21
N PHE A 32 12.92 20.49 32.30
CA PHE A 32 12.06 21.00 31.25
C PHE A 32 10.68 20.36 31.38
N PRO A 33 9.86 20.78 32.37
CA PRO A 33 8.56 20.17 32.59
C PRO A 33 7.68 20.35 31.35
N VAL A 34 7.07 19.24 30.92
CA VAL A 34 6.14 19.24 29.80
C VAL A 34 4.87 20.00 30.22
N PRO A 35 4.39 20.98 29.42
CA PRO A 35 3.17 21.70 29.74
C PRO A 35 1.96 20.79 29.88
N GLU A 36 1.05 21.13 30.80
CA GLU A 36 -0.17 20.34 31.07
C GLU A 36 -1.02 20.12 29.81
N GLN A 37 -1.08 21.10 28.91
CA GLN A 37 -1.81 20.95 27.64
C GLN A 37 -1.28 19.78 26.80
N ILE A 38 0.04 19.60 26.73
CA ILE A 38 0.65 18.50 25.96
C ILE A 38 0.35 17.16 26.61
N TRP A 39 0.30 17.09 27.94
CA TRP A 39 -0.17 15.89 28.63
C TRP A 39 -1.62 15.57 28.27
N ASN A 40 -2.50 16.58 28.27
CA ASN A 40 -3.90 16.37 27.87
C ASN A 40 -4.02 15.87 26.43
N GLU A 41 -3.23 16.41 25.51
CA GLU A 41 -3.15 15.95 24.11
C GLU A 41 -2.67 14.49 24.02
N TYR A 42 -1.62 14.12 24.78
CA TYR A 42 -1.14 12.74 24.85
C TYR A 42 -2.21 11.78 25.38
N HIS A 43 -2.91 12.13 26.45
CA HIS A 43 -3.96 11.26 27.03
C HIS A 43 -5.10 11.05 26.05
N LEU A 44 -5.52 12.11 25.35
CA LEU A 44 -6.54 12.03 24.32
C LEU A 44 -6.10 11.15 23.14
N ASP A 45 -4.85 11.27 22.70
CA ASP A 45 -4.28 10.40 21.66
C ASP A 45 -4.30 8.93 22.08
N GLN A 46 -3.87 8.62 23.31
CA GLN A 46 -3.93 7.24 23.81
C GLN A 46 -5.36 6.72 23.87
N GLU A 47 -6.33 7.53 24.31
CA GLU A 47 -7.74 7.14 24.31
C GLU A 47 -8.28 6.88 22.90
N ILE A 48 -7.91 7.71 21.93
CA ILE A 48 -8.28 7.51 20.52
C ILE A 48 -7.68 6.21 19.98
N ASN A 49 -6.39 5.96 20.24
CA ASN A 49 -5.70 4.76 19.79
C ASN A 49 -6.26 3.48 20.42
N ASP A 50 -6.58 3.51 21.72
CA ASP A 50 -7.18 2.39 22.44
C ASP A 50 -8.61 2.11 21.97
N ARG A 51 -9.40 3.15 21.66
CA ARG A 51 -10.74 3.01 21.07
C ARG A 51 -10.68 2.46 19.65
N GLY A 52 -9.67 2.84 18.88
CA GLY A 52 -9.53 2.51 17.48
C GLY A 52 -10.65 3.08 16.61
N VAL A 53 -10.80 2.52 15.40
CA VAL A 53 -11.87 2.87 14.48
C VAL A 53 -12.71 1.63 14.18
N LEU A 54 -14.03 1.78 14.21
CA LEU A 54 -14.93 0.69 13.85
C LEU A 54 -14.91 0.48 12.34
N LEU A 55 -14.64 -0.75 11.91
CA LEU A 55 -14.61 -1.13 10.50
C LEU A 55 -15.80 -2.04 10.19
N ASP A 56 -16.50 -1.74 9.09
CA ASP A 56 -17.47 -2.65 8.51
C ASP A 56 -16.74 -3.71 7.68
N LEU A 57 -16.48 -4.85 8.32
CA LEU A 57 -15.71 -5.93 7.71
C LEU A 57 -16.45 -6.59 6.54
N ASP A 58 -17.78 -6.59 6.54
CA ASP A 58 -18.55 -7.18 5.46
C ASP A 58 -18.54 -6.29 4.23
N PHE A 59 -18.65 -4.97 4.42
CA PHE A 59 -18.43 -4.01 3.34
C PHE A 59 -17.02 -4.15 2.73
N ILE A 60 -15.99 -4.22 3.57
CA ILE A 60 -14.59 -4.34 3.12
C ILE A 60 -14.38 -5.63 2.33
N LYS A 61 -14.87 -6.79 2.81
CA LYS A 61 -14.74 -8.06 2.09
C LYS A 61 -15.42 -8.01 0.74
N ASN A 62 -16.67 -7.51 0.69
CA ASN A 62 -17.40 -7.37 -0.58
C ASN A 62 -16.67 -6.42 -1.54
N ALA A 63 -16.10 -5.32 -1.04
CA ALA A 63 -15.32 -4.40 -1.88
C ALA A 63 -14.07 -5.08 -2.48
N ILE A 64 -13.35 -5.89 -1.69
CA ILE A 64 -12.20 -6.69 -2.17
C ILE A 64 -12.65 -7.70 -3.22
N GLU A 65 -13.74 -8.43 -2.98
CA GLU A 65 -14.27 -9.42 -3.92
C GLU A 65 -14.68 -8.79 -5.26
N ILE A 66 -15.32 -7.62 -5.22
CA ILE A 66 -15.68 -6.87 -6.44
C ILE A 66 -14.43 -6.39 -7.18
N ASP A 67 -13.42 -5.92 -6.47
CA ASP A 67 -12.16 -5.48 -7.08
C ASP A 67 -11.43 -6.66 -7.76
N ASP A 68 -11.31 -7.80 -7.08
CA ASP A 68 -10.66 -8.98 -7.61
C ASP A 68 -11.43 -9.59 -8.80
N TYR A 69 -12.76 -9.64 -8.73
CA TYR A 69 -13.59 -10.06 -9.85
C TYR A 69 -13.40 -9.14 -11.06
N SER A 70 -13.46 -7.82 -10.84
CA SER A 70 -13.31 -6.83 -11.90
C SER A 70 -11.92 -6.92 -12.53
N ARG A 71 -10.87 -6.95 -11.71
CA ARG A 71 -9.48 -7.07 -12.17
C ARG A 71 -9.26 -8.35 -12.99
N THR A 72 -9.77 -9.48 -12.53
CA THR A 72 -9.64 -10.76 -13.23
C THR A 72 -10.33 -10.72 -14.59
N LYS A 73 -11.59 -10.27 -14.61
CA LYS A 73 -12.35 -10.11 -15.85
C LYS A 73 -11.64 -9.19 -16.85
N LEU A 74 -11.11 -8.06 -16.38
CA LEU A 74 -10.38 -7.12 -17.22
C LEU A 74 -9.08 -7.71 -17.79
N ILE A 75 -8.32 -8.44 -16.97
CA ILE A 75 -7.10 -9.12 -17.44
C ILE A 75 -7.45 -10.19 -18.49
N ASP A 76 -8.51 -10.95 -18.29
CA ASP A 76 -8.94 -11.98 -19.25
C ASP A 76 -9.41 -11.37 -20.56
N GLU A 77 -10.17 -10.27 -20.52
CA GLU A 77 -10.57 -9.51 -21.71
C GLU A 77 -9.35 -8.95 -22.45
N MET A 78 -8.38 -8.39 -21.72
CA MET A 78 -7.12 -7.92 -22.32
C MET A 78 -6.34 -9.06 -22.98
N LYS A 79 -6.23 -10.22 -22.32
CA LYS A 79 -5.56 -11.39 -22.89
C LYS A 79 -6.27 -11.86 -24.15
N ALA A 80 -7.60 -11.92 -24.15
CA ALA A 80 -8.38 -12.31 -25.32
C ALA A 80 -8.20 -11.34 -26.50
N LEU A 81 -8.08 -10.04 -26.23
CA LEU A 81 -7.91 -9.02 -27.27
C LEU A 81 -6.48 -8.92 -27.80
N THR A 82 -5.48 -9.07 -26.92
CA THR A 82 -4.07 -8.80 -27.24
C THR A 82 -3.25 -10.06 -27.47
N ASN A 83 -3.72 -11.22 -26.99
CA ASN A 83 -3.01 -12.49 -26.95
C ASN A 83 -1.65 -12.41 -26.24
N LEU A 84 -1.50 -11.47 -25.30
CA LEU A 84 -0.31 -11.32 -24.47
C LEU A 84 -0.36 -12.25 -23.26
N ASP A 85 0.78 -12.84 -22.90
CA ASP A 85 0.91 -13.66 -21.70
C ASP A 85 0.69 -12.84 -20.42
N ASN A 86 1.20 -11.60 -20.40
CA ASN A 86 1.04 -10.67 -19.29
C ASN A 86 0.64 -9.26 -19.79
N PRO A 87 -0.66 -8.95 -19.92
CA PRO A 87 -1.11 -7.65 -20.40
C PRO A 87 -0.81 -6.50 -19.43
N ASN A 88 -0.48 -6.78 -18.15
CA ASN A 88 -0.03 -5.77 -17.20
C ASN A 88 1.43 -5.33 -17.43
N SER A 89 2.17 -6.05 -18.28
CA SER A 89 3.52 -5.64 -18.67
C SER A 89 3.43 -4.48 -19.65
N VAL A 90 3.77 -3.29 -19.16
CA VAL A 90 3.88 -2.06 -19.95
C VAL A 90 4.77 -2.26 -21.19
N GLN A 91 5.80 -3.09 -21.10
CA GLN A 91 6.67 -3.40 -22.24
C GLN A 91 5.97 -4.28 -23.30
N GLN A 92 5.25 -5.32 -22.87
CA GLN A 92 4.51 -6.19 -23.79
C GLN A 92 3.38 -5.43 -24.47
N LEU A 93 2.64 -4.61 -23.73
CA LEU A 93 1.54 -3.80 -24.26
C LEU A 93 2.04 -2.74 -25.25
N LYS A 94 3.16 -2.06 -24.96
CA LYS A 94 3.80 -1.14 -25.93
C LYS A 94 4.25 -1.86 -27.20
N GLY A 95 4.85 -3.05 -27.08
CA GLY A 95 5.21 -3.86 -28.24
C GLY A 95 4.00 -4.25 -29.09
N TRP A 96 2.91 -4.66 -28.46
CA TRP A 96 1.66 -4.99 -29.14
C TRP A 96 1.03 -3.77 -29.83
N LEU A 97 0.99 -2.61 -29.17
CA LEU A 97 0.48 -1.37 -29.76
C LEU A 97 1.32 -0.94 -30.98
N SER A 98 2.65 -0.98 -30.86
CA SER A 98 3.57 -0.70 -31.96
C SER A 98 3.34 -1.64 -33.15
N TYR A 99 3.18 -2.95 -32.91
CA TYR A 99 2.82 -3.92 -33.96
C TYR A 99 1.50 -3.59 -34.67
N ASN A 100 0.53 -3.00 -33.95
CA ASN A 100 -0.75 -2.56 -34.51
C ASN A 100 -0.71 -1.12 -35.06
N GLY A 101 0.47 -0.50 -35.16
CA GLY A 101 0.69 0.83 -35.76
C GLY A 101 0.48 2.01 -34.80
N LEU A 102 0.45 1.76 -33.49
CA LEU A 102 0.30 2.77 -32.43
C LEU A 102 1.60 2.80 -31.59
N GLU A 103 2.60 3.52 -32.10
CA GLU A 103 3.88 3.65 -31.42
C GLU A 103 3.76 4.66 -30.26
N THR A 104 4.26 4.27 -29.08
CA THR A 104 4.24 5.13 -27.90
C THR A 104 5.39 4.82 -26.95
N GLU A 105 5.97 5.86 -26.37
CA GLU A 105 7.04 5.73 -25.37
C GLU A 105 6.49 5.46 -23.96
N SER A 106 5.21 5.77 -23.69
CA SER A 106 4.60 5.64 -22.36
C SER A 106 3.09 5.39 -22.42
N LEU A 107 2.57 4.73 -21.37
CA LEU A 107 1.14 4.43 -21.19
C LEU A 107 0.55 5.23 -20.01
N GLY A 108 1.09 6.43 -19.76
CA GLY A 108 0.49 7.35 -18.80
C GLY A 108 -0.88 7.86 -19.25
N LYS A 109 -1.74 8.23 -18.30
CA LYS A 109 -3.15 8.62 -18.52
C LYS A 109 -3.37 9.64 -19.66
N LYS A 110 -2.47 10.62 -19.80
CA LYS A 110 -2.52 11.63 -20.88
C LYS A 110 -2.30 11.00 -22.26
N ILE A 111 -1.26 10.18 -22.39
CA ILE A 111 -0.88 9.52 -23.65
C ILE A 111 -1.92 8.47 -24.03
N VAL A 112 -2.44 7.73 -23.04
CA VAL A 112 -3.59 6.82 -23.22
C VAL A 112 -4.78 7.55 -23.82
N SER A 113 -5.11 8.75 -23.33
CA SER A 113 -6.22 9.55 -23.86
C SER A 113 -5.98 9.97 -25.31
N GLU A 114 -4.77 10.40 -25.66
CA GLU A 114 -4.37 10.77 -27.02
C GLU A 114 -4.38 9.55 -27.99
N LEU A 115 -3.96 8.38 -27.50
CA LEU A 115 -4.02 7.13 -28.27
C LEU A 115 -5.46 6.68 -28.55
N LEU A 116 -6.42 6.97 -27.68
CA LEU A 116 -7.83 6.64 -27.91
C LEU A 116 -8.46 7.43 -29.06
N GLU A 117 -7.99 8.65 -29.30
CA GLU A 117 -8.48 9.50 -30.40
C GLU A 117 -8.06 8.93 -31.77
N THR A 118 -6.84 8.40 -31.85
CA THR A 118 -6.21 7.91 -33.09
C THR A 118 -6.37 6.40 -33.31
N ALA A 119 -6.69 5.64 -32.27
CA ALA A 119 -6.89 4.20 -32.36
C ALA A 119 -8.16 3.82 -33.12
N LYS A 120 -8.05 2.80 -33.98
CA LYS A 120 -9.20 2.13 -34.60
C LYS A 120 -10.10 1.53 -33.52
N GLU A 121 -11.41 1.47 -33.76
CA GLU A 121 -12.42 1.04 -32.78
C GLU A 121 -12.09 -0.28 -32.07
N ARG A 122 -11.50 -1.24 -32.81
CA ARG A 122 -11.08 -2.55 -32.26
C ARG A 122 -9.97 -2.46 -31.20
N TYR A 123 -9.17 -1.39 -31.19
CA TYR A 123 -8.03 -1.22 -30.28
C TYR A 123 -8.32 -0.27 -29.12
N ARG A 124 -9.41 0.53 -29.20
CA ARG A 124 -9.80 1.45 -28.13
C ARG A 124 -10.09 0.74 -26.81
N ASN A 125 -10.66 -0.46 -26.86
CA ASN A 125 -10.90 -1.23 -25.65
C ASN A 125 -9.59 -1.66 -24.98
N CYS A 126 -8.51 -1.96 -25.73
CA CYS A 126 -7.21 -2.28 -25.14
C CYS A 126 -6.49 -1.07 -24.53
N ILE A 127 -6.81 0.14 -25.00
CA ILE A 127 -6.13 1.38 -24.60
C ILE A 127 -6.86 2.06 -23.44
N LYS A 128 -8.18 1.86 -23.27
CA LYS A 128 -8.97 2.48 -22.19
C LYS A 128 -8.61 1.98 -20.78
N PHE A 129 -7.96 0.84 -20.69
CA PHE A 129 -7.57 0.22 -19.43
C PHE A 129 -6.15 0.62 -19.03
#